data_AF-A0A3L6S477-F1
#
_entry.id   AF-A0A3L6S477-F1
#
_cell.length_a   1.000
_cell.length_b   1.000
_cell.length_c   1.000
_cell.angle_alpha   90.00
_cell.angle_beta   90.00
_cell.angle_gamma   90.00
#
_symmetry.space_group_name_H-M   'P 1'
#
loop_
_entity.id
_entity.type
_entity.pdbx_description
1 polymer ?
#
loop_
_entity_poly.entity_id
_entity_poly.type
_entity_poly.pdbx_seq_one_letter_code
_entity_poly.pdbx_strand_id
1 'polypeptide(L)'
;MDVESSHEDQDIAAMVKKMQKEFMKYWEISYLSFCIPVVLDPRFKYEFVNFRLTQFFGAEALPKLEIVKNTLRMLFREYSLQAPNTSLAQETSSVEVNAKKDDSFDDWDRYQSVRRRTQSYSELDAYLADDTVPRIDRFDILNWWKANYAAYPVIVMYYQHRHQQLHLNLLLARARGSLVTFGAG
;
A
#
# COMPACT_ATOMS: atom_id res chain seq x y z
N MET A 1 8.86 3.56 -52.99
CA MET A 1 9.28 4.27 -51.75
C MET A 1 8.78 3.55 -50.49
N ASP A 2 8.13 2.39 -50.62
CA ASP A 2 7.39 1.73 -49.52
C ASP A 2 8.22 0.68 -48.74
N VAL A 3 9.46 0.42 -49.15
CA VAL A 3 10.34 -0.58 -48.51
C VAL A 3 11.07 0.00 -47.30
N GLU A 4 11.45 1.28 -47.34
CA GLU A 4 12.13 1.98 -46.23
C GLU A 4 11.19 2.11 -45.01
N SER A 5 9.94 2.51 -45.25
CA SER A 5 8.90 2.65 -44.21
C SER A 5 8.56 1.33 -43.51
N SER A 6 8.62 0.20 -44.23
CA SER A 6 8.32 -1.12 -43.66
C SER A 6 9.46 -1.64 -42.76
N HIS A 7 10.70 -1.23 -42.98
CA HIS A 7 11.84 -1.69 -42.20
C HIS A 7 11.93 -0.92 -40.87
N GLU A 8 11.72 0.40 -40.90
CA GLU A 8 11.67 1.23 -39.69
C GLU A 8 10.57 0.78 -38.72
N ASP A 9 9.40 0.40 -39.22
CA ASP A 9 8.31 -0.15 -38.40
C ASP A 9 8.67 -1.49 -37.75
N GLN A 10 9.45 -2.33 -38.44
CA GLN A 10 9.96 -3.59 -37.87
C GLN A 10 11.00 -3.34 -36.78
N ASP A 11 11.88 -2.35 -36.97
CA ASP A 11 12.90 -1.97 -35.98
C ASP A 11 12.25 -1.37 -34.73
N ILE A 12 11.26 -0.49 -34.89
CA ILE A 12 10.47 0.06 -33.78
C ILE A 12 9.73 -1.06 -33.05
N ALA A 13 9.09 -1.99 -33.76
CA ALA A 13 8.39 -3.11 -33.16
C ALA A 13 9.34 -4.04 -32.38
N ALA A 14 10.54 -4.28 -32.89
CA ALA A 14 11.58 -5.06 -32.21
C ALA A 14 12.05 -4.36 -30.93
N MET A 15 12.24 -3.03 -30.98
CA MET A 15 12.59 -2.23 -29.80
C MET A 15 11.48 -2.26 -28.74
N VAL A 16 10.22 -2.06 -29.14
CA VAL A 16 9.07 -2.11 -28.22
C VAL A 16 8.97 -3.48 -27.54
N LYS A 17 9.14 -4.59 -28.30
CA LYS A 17 9.16 -5.94 -27.73
C LYS A 17 10.28 -6.11 -26.70
N LYS A 18 11.48 -5.62 -27.00
CA LYS A 18 12.62 -5.68 -26.06
C LYS A 18 12.34 -4.87 -24.79
N MET A 19 11.85 -3.64 -24.92
CA MET A 19 11.49 -2.79 -23.78
C MET A 19 10.37 -3.40 -22.94
N GLN A 20 9.35 -3.97 -23.59
CA GLN A 20 8.26 -4.65 -22.90
C GLN A 20 8.77 -5.86 -22.11
N LYS A 21 9.69 -6.65 -22.68
CA LYS A 21 10.31 -7.79 -21.98
C LYS A 21 11.04 -7.36 -20.71
N GLU A 22 11.87 -6.32 -20.81
CA GLU A 22 12.57 -5.78 -19.62
C GLU A 22 11.59 -5.22 -18.60
N PHE A 23 10.55 -4.49 -19.05
CA PHE A 23 9.50 -3.99 -18.16
C PHE A 23 8.78 -5.11 -17.41
N MET A 24 8.40 -6.19 -18.08
CA MET A 24 7.70 -7.32 -17.43
C MET A 24 8.54 -7.97 -16.34
N LYS A 25 9.86 -8.07 -16.54
CA LYS A 25 10.77 -8.58 -15.50
C LYS A 25 10.73 -7.74 -14.23
N TYR A 26 10.76 -6.41 -14.34
CA TYR A 26 10.66 -5.53 -13.17
C TYR A 26 9.25 -5.53 -12.57
N TRP A 27 8.24 -5.61 -13.44
CA TRP A 27 6.84 -5.68 -13.04
C TRP A 27 6.57 -6.92 -12.20
N GLU A 28 7.07 -8.09 -12.58
CA GLU A 28 6.92 -9.34 -11.81
C GLU A 28 7.46 -9.26 -10.38
N ILE A 29 8.54 -8.51 -10.17
CA ILE A 29 9.15 -8.37 -8.84
C ILE A 29 8.45 -7.27 -8.03
N SER A 30 7.87 -6.27 -8.69
CA SER A 30 7.40 -5.03 -8.04
C SER A 30 5.88 -4.87 -8.00
N TYR A 31 5.11 -5.74 -8.67
CA TYR A 31 3.67 -5.52 -8.89
C TYR A 31 2.89 -5.34 -7.58
N LEU A 32 3.26 -6.00 -6.48
CA LEU A 32 2.58 -5.84 -5.19
C LEU A 32 2.69 -4.40 -4.68
N SER A 33 3.86 -3.76 -4.81
CA SER A 33 4.09 -2.38 -4.39
C SER A 33 3.24 -1.37 -5.14
N PHE A 34 2.81 -1.71 -6.36
CA PHE A 34 1.89 -0.93 -7.19
C PHE A 34 0.42 -1.31 -6.94
N CYS A 35 0.10 -2.59 -6.79
CA CYS A 35 -1.28 -3.05 -6.66
C CYS A 35 -1.91 -2.61 -5.34
N ILE A 36 -1.19 -2.73 -4.22
CA ILE A 36 -1.71 -2.35 -2.89
C ILE A 36 -2.24 -0.91 -2.83
N PRO A 37 -1.47 0.13 -3.20
CA PRO A 37 -1.98 1.50 -3.15
C PRO A 37 -3.07 1.78 -4.20
N VAL A 38 -3.16 0.99 -5.28
CA VAL A 38 -4.25 1.08 -6.25
C VAL A 38 -5.55 0.48 -5.69
N VAL A 39 -5.48 -0.63 -4.95
CA VAL A 39 -6.66 -1.20 -4.27
C VAL A 39 -7.19 -0.23 -3.21
N LEU A 40 -6.27 0.41 -2.49
CA LEU A 40 -6.60 1.43 -1.50
C LEU A 40 -6.94 2.79 -2.14
N ASP A 41 -6.95 2.93 -3.47
CA ASP A 41 -7.54 4.09 -4.10
C ASP A 41 -9.06 3.87 -4.22
N PRO A 42 -9.90 4.74 -3.62
CA PRO A 42 -11.35 4.56 -3.60
C PRO A 42 -12.00 4.58 -4.99
N ARG A 43 -11.25 4.96 -6.04
CA ARG A 43 -11.72 4.96 -7.43
C ARG A 43 -11.51 3.64 -8.17
N PHE A 44 -10.65 2.74 -7.65
CA PHE A 44 -10.14 1.60 -8.44
C PHE A 44 -10.41 0.23 -7.81
N LYS A 45 -10.06 0.05 -6.53
CA LYS A 45 -10.27 -1.22 -5.78
C LYS A 45 -9.76 -2.46 -6.54
N TYR A 46 -10.23 -3.66 -6.17
CA TYR A 46 -9.78 -4.92 -6.77
C TYR A 46 -10.17 -5.09 -8.24
N GLU A 47 -11.29 -4.52 -8.66
CA GLU A 47 -11.79 -4.68 -10.04
C GLU A 47 -10.80 -4.09 -11.04
N PHE A 48 -10.27 -2.89 -10.76
CA PHE A 48 -9.27 -2.27 -11.63
C PHE A 48 -7.95 -3.06 -11.65
N VAL A 49 -7.51 -3.58 -10.50
CA VAL A 49 -6.31 -4.42 -10.44
C VAL A 49 -6.50 -5.70 -11.23
N ASN A 50 -7.66 -6.38 -11.10
CA ASN A 50 -7.99 -7.56 -11.87
C ASN A 50 -7.98 -7.29 -13.38
N PHE A 51 -8.60 -6.17 -13.80
CA PHE A 51 -8.58 -5.72 -15.19
C PHE A 51 -7.16 -5.55 -15.72
N ARG A 52 -6.27 -4.88 -14.98
CA ARG A 52 -4.87 -4.68 -15.41
C ARG A 52 -4.05 -5.96 -15.37
N LEU A 53 -4.19 -6.79 -14.34
CA LEU A 53 -3.49 -8.06 -14.27
C LEU A 53 -3.87 -8.98 -15.45
N THR A 54 -5.15 -8.99 -15.84
CA THR A 54 -5.62 -9.76 -17.00
C THR A 54 -4.96 -9.29 -18.30
N GLN A 55 -4.78 -7.98 -18.48
CA GLN A 55 -4.09 -7.43 -19.66
C GLN A 55 -2.61 -7.80 -19.73
N PHE A 56 -1.92 -7.83 -18.58
CA PHE A 56 -0.47 -8.05 -18.54
C PHE A 56 -0.07 -9.52 -18.43
N PHE A 57 -0.84 -10.32 -17.72
CA PHE A 57 -0.48 -11.69 -17.33
C PHE A 57 -1.42 -12.77 -17.87
N GLY A 58 -2.55 -12.40 -18.49
CA GLY A 58 -3.49 -13.34 -19.06
C GLY A 58 -3.98 -14.36 -18.02
N ALA A 59 -3.69 -15.64 -18.26
CA ALA A 59 -4.09 -16.75 -17.38
C ALA A 59 -3.53 -16.63 -15.95
N GLU A 60 -2.38 -15.99 -15.77
CA GLU A 60 -1.73 -15.81 -14.46
C GLU A 60 -2.32 -14.65 -13.64
N ALA A 61 -3.35 -13.98 -14.15
CA ALA A 61 -3.97 -12.84 -13.47
C ALA A 61 -4.68 -13.23 -12.17
N LEU A 62 -5.47 -14.31 -12.17
CA LEU A 62 -6.23 -14.74 -11.00
C LEU A 62 -5.33 -15.15 -9.82
N PRO A 63 -4.30 -16.01 -10.00
CA PRO A 63 -3.35 -16.31 -8.94
C PRO A 63 -2.66 -15.06 -8.37
N LYS A 64 -2.24 -14.13 -9.25
CA LYS A 64 -1.61 -12.87 -8.82
C LYS A 64 -2.58 -11.97 -8.04
N LEU A 65 -3.85 -11.92 -8.42
CA LEU A 65 -4.86 -11.17 -7.69
C LEU A 65 -5.08 -11.74 -6.28
N GLU A 66 -5.08 -13.06 -6.12
CA GLU A 66 -5.19 -13.69 -4.80
C GLU A 66 -3.98 -13.38 -3.91
N ILE A 67 -2.77 -13.32 -4.49
CA ILE A 67 -1.58 -12.84 -3.76
C ILE A 67 -1.78 -11.40 -3.30
N VAL A 68 -2.27 -10.50 -4.17
CA VAL A 68 -2.57 -9.09 -3.80
C VAL A 68 -3.58 -9.02 -2.66
N LYS A 69 -4.67 -9.80 -2.71
CA LYS A 69 -5.69 -9.85 -1.66
C LYS A 69 -5.09 -10.29 -0.32
N ASN A 70 -4.31 -11.37 -0.33
CA ASN A 70 -3.69 -11.91 0.88
C ASN A 70 -2.65 -10.94 1.46
N THR A 71 -1.81 -10.34 0.61
CA THR A 71 -0.84 -9.32 1.05
C THR A 71 -1.56 -8.12 1.66
N LEU A 72 -2.65 -7.63 1.06
CA LEU A 72 -3.41 -6.50 1.62
C LEU A 72 -3.99 -6.84 2.99
N ARG A 73 -4.61 -8.02 3.14
CA ARG A 73 -5.18 -8.46 4.43
C ARG A 73 -4.12 -8.62 5.50
N MET A 74 -2.96 -9.20 5.16
CA MET A 74 -1.83 -9.32 6.08
C MET A 74 -1.32 -7.96 6.55
N LEU A 75 -1.08 -7.05 5.60
CA LEU A 75 -0.64 -5.69 5.88
C LEU A 75 -1.65 -4.98 6.77
N PHE A 76 -2.93 -5.03 6.41
CA PHE A 76 -3.99 -4.39 7.17
C PHE A 76 -4.07 -4.90 8.62
N ARG A 77 -3.96 -6.22 8.80
CA ARG A 77 -3.91 -6.86 10.12
C ARG A 77 -2.73 -6.34 10.94
N GLU A 78 -1.55 -6.20 10.34
CA GLU A 78 -0.37 -5.69 11.02
C GLU A 78 -0.57 -4.25 11.50
N TYR A 79 -1.07 -3.36 10.64
CA TYR A 79 -1.37 -1.97 11.01
C TYR A 79 -2.45 -1.86 12.09
N SER A 80 -3.44 -2.73 12.06
CA SER A 80 -4.51 -2.76 13.06
C SER A 80 -4.01 -3.15 14.45
N LEU A 81 -2.94 -3.94 14.54
CA LEU A 81 -2.29 -4.27 15.81
C LEU A 81 -1.43 -3.12 16.34
N GLN A 82 -0.89 -2.28 15.45
CA GLN A 82 -0.03 -1.15 15.78
C GLN A 82 -0.81 0.14 16.08
N ALA A 83 -2.10 0.19 15.74
CA ALA A 83 -2.93 1.35 15.98
C ALA A 83 -2.97 1.66 17.50
N PRO A 84 -2.38 2.79 17.94
CA PRO A 84 -2.48 3.19 19.34
C PRO A 84 -3.96 3.37 19.66
N ASN A 85 -4.38 2.85 20.82
CA ASN A 85 -5.74 2.99 21.34
C ASN A 85 -6.20 4.42 21.05
N THR A 86 -7.07 4.61 20.07
CA THR A 86 -7.54 5.94 19.67
C THR A 86 -8.66 6.36 20.61
N SER A 87 -8.40 6.24 21.90
CA SER A 87 -9.02 7.02 22.96
C SER A 87 -8.04 8.17 23.21
N LEU A 88 -8.39 9.36 22.72
CA LEU A 88 -7.68 10.57 23.06
C LEU A 88 -7.55 10.69 24.59
N ALA A 89 -6.37 11.15 25.02
CA ALA A 89 -6.00 11.61 26.35
C ALA A 89 -5.81 10.54 27.44
N GLN A 90 -4.54 10.23 27.72
CA GLN A 90 -4.06 10.31 29.10
C GLN A 90 -2.56 10.67 29.08
N GLU A 91 -2.28 11.98 29.13
CA GLU A 91 -1.07 12.44 29.80
C GLU A 91 -1.14 11.94 31.25
N THR A 92 -0.11 11.25 31.73
CA THR A 92 0.50 11.52 33.05
C THR A 92 1.79 10.72 33.19
N SER A 93 2.88 11.48 33.29
CA SER A 93 4.10 11.27 34.09
C SER A 93 4.47 9.87 34.59
N SER A 94 5.67 9.45 34.19
CA SER A 94 6.73 8.80 34.96
C SER A 94 6.38 8.36 36.40
N VAL A 95 6.21 7.06 36.64
CA VAL A 95 6.57 6.41 37.92
C VAL A 95 7.07 4.99 37.66
N GLU A 96 8.09 4.64 38.43
CA GLU A 96 8.99 3.50 38.38
C GLU A 96 8.31 2.11 38.40
N VAL A 97 8.96 1.19 37.68
CA VAL A 97 8.62 -0.23 37.56
C VAL A 97 8.92 -0.94 38.88
N ASN A 98 7.89 -1.47 39.55
CA ASN A 98 8.07 -2.57 40.49
C ASN A 98 7.15 -3.75 40.14
N ALA A 99 7.69 -4.94 40.34
CA ALA A 99 7.35 -6.16 39.64
C ALA A 99 5.99 -6.80 39.96
N LYS A 100 5.42 -7.42 38.92
CA LYS A 100 4.51 -8.57 38.89
C LYS A 100 3.28 -8.50 39.80
N LYS A 101 2.16 -8.06 39.20
CA LYS A 101 0.83 -8.52 39.59
C LYS A 101 0.27 -9.28 38.39
N ASP A 102 -0.15 -10.52 38.64
CA ASP A 102 -1.11 -11.25 37.82
C ASP A 102 -2.25 -10.27 37.50
N ASP A 103 -2.22 -9.68 36.30
CA ASP A 103 -3.11 -8.59 35.97
C ASP A 103 -4.47 -9.22 35.69
N SER A 104 -5.42 -8.98 36.60
CA SER A 104 -6.77 -9.56 36.60
C SER A 104 -7.58 -9.23 35.33
N PHE A 105 -6.98 -8.48 34.40
CA PHE A 105 -7.53 -8.05 33.13
C PHE A 105 -6.78 -8.59 31.91
N ASP A 106 -5.78 -9.48 32.04
CA ASP A 106 -5.11 -10.12 30.90
C ASP A 106 -6.13 -10.78 29.95
N ASP A 107 -7.18 -11.38 30.49
CA ASP A 107 -8.29 -11.97 29.74
C ASP A 107 -9.10 -10.92 28.96
N TRP A 108 -9.29 -9.74 29.55
CA TRP A 108 -9.96 -8.60 28.93
C TRP A 108 -9.10 -7.96 27.84
N ASP A 109 -7.79 -7.82 28.06
CA ASP A 109 -6.86 -7.33 27.05
C ASP A 109 -6.77 -8.29 25.85
N ARG A 110 -6.78 -9.60 26.12
CA ARG A 110 -6.91 -10.62 25.06
C ARG A 110 -8.25 -10.48 24.31
N TYR A 111 -9.37 -10.34 25.00
CA TYR A 111 -10.69 -10.11 24.37
C TYR A 111 -10.71 -8.84 23.50
N GLN A 112 -10.19 -7.72 24.01
CA GLN A 112 -10.09 -6.46 23.26
C GLN A 112 -9.16 -6.60 22.04
N SER A 113 -8.07 -7.36 22.15
CA SER A 113 -7.17 -7.64 21.02
C SER A 113 -7.86 -8.46 19.93
N VAL A 114 -8.66 -9.47 20.30
CA VAL A 114 -9.43 -10.30 19.37
C VAL A 114 -10.54 -9.47 18.73
N ARG A 115 -11.29 -8.70 19.52
CA ARG A 115 -12.36 -7.82 19.02
C ARG A 115 -11.82 -6.79 18.03
N ARG A 116 -10.66 -6.18 18.31
CA ARG A 116 -9.97 -5.29 17.37
C ARG A 116 -9.61 -6.01 16.07
N ARG A 117 -9.02 -7.21 16.14
CA ARG A 117 -8.71 -8.02 14.93
C ARG A 117 -9.97 -8.29 14.10
N THR A 118 -11.09 -8.61 14.74
CA THR A 118 -12.36 -8.85 14.02
C THR A 118 -12.94 -7.57 13.42
N GLN A 119 -12.90 -6.45 14.14
CA GLN A 119 -13.28 -5.13 13.62
C GLN A 119 -12.37 -4.66 12.46
N SER A 120 -11.10 -5.09 12.47
CA SER A 120 -10.14 -4.78 11.40
C SER A 120 -10.59 -5.39 10.07
N TYR A 121 -11.01 -6.65 10.07
CA TYR A 121 -11.58 -7.25 8.87
C TYR A 121 -12.86 -6.51 8.44
N SER A 122 -13.68 -6.07 9.39
CA SER A 122 -14.89 -5.31 9.06
C SER A 122 -14.62 -3.94 8.41
N GLU A 123 -13.52 -3.24 8.76
CA GLU A 123 -13.16 -1.96 8.13
C GLU A 123 -12.72 -2.16 6.68
N LEU A 124 -11.77 -3.08 6.44
CA LEU A 124 -11.28 -3.36 5.10
C LEU A 124 -12.39 -3.91 4.20
N ASP A 125 -13.20 -4.84 4.70
CA ASP A 125 -14.31 -5.41 3.94
C ASP A 125 -15.40 -4.36 3.67
N ALA A 126 -15.70 -3.46 4.63
CA ALA A 126 -16.61 -2.33 4.41
C ALA A 126 -16.09 -1.39 3.31
N TYR A 127 -14.82 -0.96 3.41
CA TYR A 127 -14.19 -0.14 2.39
C TYR A 127 -14.26 -0.79 1.00
N LEU A 128 -14.02 -2.10 0.91
CA LEU A 128 -14.05 -2.81 -0.35
C LEU A 128 -15.47 -2.99 -0.91
N ALA A 129 -16.48 -3.03 -0.04
CA ALA A 129 -17.89 -3.16 -0.42
C ALA A 129 -18.53 -1.83 -0.86
N ASP A 130 -18.00 -0.69 -0.42
CA ASP A 130 -18.51 0.62 -0.81
C ASP A 130 -18.42 0.85 -2.33
N ASP A 131 -19.22 1.79 -2.85
CA ASP A 131 -19.12 2.18 -4.25
C ASP A 131 -17.78 2.88 -4.55
N THR A 132 -17.33 2.77 -5.80
CA THR A 132 -16.14 3.50 -6.25
C THR A 132 -16.44 4.98 -6.41
N VAL A 133 -15.50 5.83 -5.98
CA VAL A 133 -15.58 7.27 -6.23
C VAL A 133 -15.42 7.55 -7.73
N PRO A 134 -16.23 8.45 -8.33
CA PRO A 134 -16.07 8.83 -9.74
C PRO A 134 -14.67 9.37 -10.05
N ARG A 135 -14.16 9.04 -11.24
CA ARG A 135 -12.85 9.51 -11.71
C ARG A 135 -12.96 10.97 -12.19
N ILE A 136 -12.81 11.90 -11.26
CA ILE A 136 -12.72 13.35 -11.52
C ILE A 136 -11.26 13.82 -11.65
N ASP A 137 -11.02 14.84 -12.47
CA ASP A 137 -9.66 15.31 -12.80
C ASP A 137 -8.89 15.88 -11.61
N ARG A 138 -9.59 16.45 -10.61
CA ARG A 138 -8.97 17.06 -9.41
C ARG A 138 -9.25 16.26 -8.14
N PHE A 139 -9.19 14.93 -8.21
CA PHE A 139 -9.37 14.09 -7.03
C PHE A 139 -8.12 14.13 -6.13
N ASP A 140 -8.28 14.61 -4.90
CA ASP A 140 -7.25 14.57 -3.87
C ASP A 140 -7.49 13.38 -2.92
N ILE A 141 -6.75 12.30 -3.17
CA ILE A 141 -6.84 11.06 -2.39
C ILE A 141 -6.47 11.26 -0.91
N LEU A 142 -5.53 12.16 -0.59
CA LEU A 142 -5.11 12.38 0.79
C LEU A 142 -6.17 13.13 1.57
N ASN A 143 -6.78 14.15 0.95
CA ASN A 143 -7.88 14.88 1.55
C ASN A 143 -9.14 14.02 1.66
N TRP A 144 -9.39 13.12 0.70
CA TRP A 144 -10.47 12.14 0.80
C TRP A 144 -10.27 11.21 2.01
N TRP A 145 -9.07 10.66 2.19
CA TRP A 145 -8.76 9.82 3.34
C TRP A 145 -8.85 10.56 4.68
N LYS A 146 -8.43 11.83 4.74
CA LYS A 146 -8.62 12.68 5.93
C LYS A 146 -10.10 12.89 6.26
N ALA A 147 -10.94 13.13 5.27
CA ALA A 147 -12.38 13.31 5.46
C ALA A 147 -13.09 12.02 5.91
N ASN A 148 -12.56 10.85 5.53
CA ASN A 148 -13.13 9.54 5.86
C ASN A 148 -12.38 8.82 7.01
N TYR A 149 -11.55 9.54 7.79
CA TYR A 149 -10.77 8.96 8.88
C TYR A 149 -11.61 8.22 9.91
N ALA A 150 -12.78 8.76 10.26
CA ALA A 150 -13.67 8.15 11.24
C ALA A 150 -14.20 6.78 10.79
N ALA A 151 -14.34 6.57 9.49
CA ALA A 151 -14.79 5.30 8.91
C ALA A 151 -13.63 4.32 8.69
N TYR A 152 -12.44 4.81 8.34
CA TYR A 152 -11.30 3.97 7.96
C TYR A 152 -9.97 4.37 8.64
N PRO A 153 -9.89 4.32 9.97
CA PRO A 153 -8.71 4.78 10.71
C PRO A 153 -7.44 3.99 10.38
N VAL A 154 -7.53 2.68 10.12
CA VAL A 154 -6.36 1.85 9.82
C VAL A 154 -5.82 2.14 8.43
N ILE A 155 -6.69 2.34 7.43
CA ILE A 155 -6.24 2.73 6.08
C ILE A 155 -5.52 4.08 6.12
N VAL A 156 -6.04 5.05 6.86
CA VAL A 156 -5.37 6.36 7.01
C VAL A 156 -3.99 6.22 7.67
N MET A 157 -3.87 5.38 8.70
CA MET A 157 -2.59 5.09 9.35
C MET A 157 -1.56 4.51 8.38
N TYR A 158 -1.99 3.59 7.50
CA TYR A 158 -1.15 3.06 6.44
C TYR A 158 -0.61 4.17 5.51
N TYR A 159 -1.47 5.08 5.06
CA TYR A 159 -1.06 6.20 4.21
C TYR A 159 -0.08 7.14 4.91
N GLN A 160 -0.31 7.44 6.19
CA GLN A 160 0.57 8.28 6.98
C GLN A 160 1.96 7.65 7.16
N HIS A 161 2.01 6.36 7.52
CA HIS A 161 3.27 5.64 7.67
C HIS A 161 4.02 5.55 6.34
N ARG A 162 3.34 5.20 5.24
CA ARG A 162 3.96 5.14 3.91
C ARG A 162 4.50 6.49 3.47
N HIS A 163 3.78 7.58 3.72
CA HIS A 163 4.24 8.93 3.41
C HIS A 163 5.51 9.30 4.21
N GLN A 164 5.56 8.98 5.51
CA GLN A 164 6.75 9.21 6.34
C GLN A 164 7.95 8.38 5.84
N GLN A 165 7.74 7.10 5.51
CA GLN A 165 8.80 6.24 4.99
C GLN A 165 9.34 6.72 3.64
N LEU A 166 8.48 7.18 2.73
CA LEU A 166 8.91 7.75 1.45
C LEU A 166 9.76 9.02 1.64
N HIS A 167 9.37 9.88 2.57
CA HIS A 167 10.15 11.07 2.91
C HIS A 167 11.53 10.69 3.49
N LEU A 168 11.57 9.73 4.41
CA LEU A 168 12.84 9.23 4.98
C LEU A 168 13.75 8.61 3.91
N ASN A 169 13.20 7.79 3.02
CA ASN A 169 13.96 7.18 1.93
C ASN A 169 14.54 8.24 0.97
N LEU A 170 13.78 9.31 0.68
CA LEU A 170 14.26 10.40 -0.15
C LEU A 170 15.40 11.19 0.52
N LEU A 171 15.29 11.44 1.83
CA LEU A 171 16.34 12.09 2.62
C LEU A 171 17.62 11.24 2.68
N LEU A 172 17.48 9.92 2.90
CA LEU A 172 18.60 8.98 2.90
C LEU A 172 19.26 8.88 1.51
N ALA A 173 18.47 8.85 0.43
CA ALA A 173 18.99 8.85 -0.93
C ALA A 173 19.78 10.14 -1.24
N ARG A 174 19.27 11.31 -0.78
CA ARG A 174 19.97 12.59 -0.89
C ARG A 174 21.27 12.62 -0.10
N ALA A 175 21.28 12.12 1.13
CA ALA A 175 22.49 12.03 1.96
C ALA A 175 23.54 11.09 1.35
N ARG A 176 23.12 9.96 0.78
CA ARG A 176 24.00 9.03 0.06
C ARG A 176 24.58 9.66 -1.22
N GLY A 177 23.77 10.42 -1.96
CA GLY A 177 24.23 11.18 -3.13
C GLY A 177 25.26 12.27 -2.77
N SER A 178 25.10 12.90 -1.61
CA SER A 178 26.05 13.91 -1.11
C SER A 178 27.38 13.33 -0.60
N LEU A 179 27.41 12.08 -0.12
CA LEU A 179 28.68 11.44 0.28
C LEU A 179 29.58 11.10 -0.92
N VAL A 180 28.99 10.82 -2.09
CA VAL A 180 29.74 10.46 -3.30
C VAL A 180 30.47 11.67 -3.92
N THR A 181 30.00 12.90 -3.66
CA THR A 181 30.62 14.13 -4.20
C THR A 181 31.76 14.70 -3.34
N PHE A 182 32.00 14.18 -2.13
CA PHE A 182 33.04 14.66 -1.21
C PHE A 182 34.29 13.77 -1.13
N GLY A 183 34.37 12.70 -1.93
CA GLY A 183 35.46 11.72 -1.92
C GLY A 183 36.44 11.80 -3.10
N ALA A 184 36.47 12.91 -3.85
CA ALA A 184 37.44 13.13 -4.93
C ALA A 184 38.08 14.51 -4.76
N GLY A 185 39.14 14.57 -3.97
CA GLY A 185 40.01 15.74 -3.77
C GLY A 185 41.40 15.27 -3.37
#